data_AF-A0A0L6WIT2-F1
#
_entry.id   AF-A0A0L6WIT2-F1
#
_cell.length_a   1.000
_cell.length_b   1.000
_cell.length_c   1.000
_cell.angle_alpha   90.00
_cell.angle_beta   90.00
_cell.angle_gamma   90.00
#
_symmetry.space_group_name_H-M   'P 1'
#
loop_
_entity.id
_entity.type
_entity.pdbx_description
1 polymer ?
#
loop_
_entity_poly.entity_id
_entity_poly.type
_entity_poly.pdbx_seq_one_letter_code
_entity_poly.pdbx_strand_id
1 'polypeptide(L)'
;MTIHIKNLKVRPRKNPAHNMCGPQLAAMLGCWAAHQDFNSAGLCKEAAETLFYCMRTTPLPKKLPKPAINYHLARLGKNIQ
;
A
#
# COMPACT_ATOMS: atom_id res chain seq x y z
N MET A 1 -36.95 -5.32 -9.80
CA MET A 1 -36.42 -3.98 -10.11
C MET A 1 -35.12 -4.16 -10.89
N THR A 2 -35.10 -3.83 -12.18
CA THR A 2 -33.90 -3.91 -13.00
C THR A 2 -33.05 -2.65 -12.76
N ILE A 3 -31.79 -2.83 -12.39
CA ILE A 3 -30.88 -1.72 -12.10
C ILE A 3 -30.36 -1.17 -13.44
N HIS A 4 -30.77 0.05 -13.80
CA HIS A 4 -30.28 0.74 -14.99
C HIS A 4 -29.04 1.59 -14.65
N ILE A 5 -27.86 1.21 -15.15
CA ILE A 5 -26.59 1.91 -14.87
C ILE A 5 -26.14 2.70 -16.10
N LYS A 6 -26.40 4.02 -16.16
CA LYS A 6 -26.07 4.87 -17.33
C LYS A 6 -24.65 4.68 -17.89
N ASN A 7 -23.65 4.47 -17.01
CA ASN A 7 -22.27 4.18 -17.40
C ASN A 7 -21.70 3.07 -16.51
N LEU A 8 -21.49 1.89 -17.08
CA LEU A 8 -20.84 0.78 -16.37
C LEU A 8 -19.34 1.10 -16.17
N LYS A 9 -18.99 1.65 -15.00
CA LYS A 9 -17.61 1.96 -14.61
C LYS A 9 -17.37 1.65 -13.15
N VAL A 10 -16.14 1.26 -12.83
CA VAL A 10 -15.66 1.12 -11.46
C VAL A 10 -14.94 2.41 -11.06
N ARG A 11 -15.24 2.91 -9.85
CA ARG A 11 -14.46 3.98 -9.23
C ARG A 11 -13.08 3.40 -8.89
N PRO A 12 -11.98 3.89 -9.50
CA PRO A 12 -10.65 3.37 -9.16
C PRO A 12 -10.41 3.61 -7.67
N ARG A 13 -10.25 2.52 -6.91
CA ARG A 13 -9.67 2.67 -5.57
C ARG A 13 -8.19 2.95 -5.76
N LYS A 14 -7.64 3.86 -4.97
CA LYS A 14 -6.20 4.06 -4.91
C LYS A 14 -5.62 2.73 -4.42
N ASN A 15 -4.83 2.04 -5.25
CA ASN A 15 -4.16 0.83 -4.81
C ASN A 15 -3.39 1.17 -3.53
N PRO A 16 -3.46 0.32 -2.49
CA PRO A 16 -2.69 0.55 -1.29
C PRO A 16 -1.22 0.69 -1.70
N ALA A 17 -0.56 1.72 -1.18
CA ALA A 17 0.85 1.92 -1.43
C ALA A 17 1.59 0.68 -0.90
N HIS A 18 2.45 0.10 -1.72
CA HIS A 18 3.26 -1.03 -1.30
C HIS A 18 4.39 -0.54 -0.40
N ASN A 19 4.15 -0.52 0.91
CA ASN A 19 5.10 -0.04 1.90
C ASN A 19 6.08 -1.16 2.28
N MET A 20 7.20 -1.25 1.55
CA MET A 20 8.21 -2.32 1.74
C MET A 20 8.78 -2.35 3.17
N CYS A 21 9.04 -1.19 3.78
CA CYS A 21 9.62 -1.09 5.13
C CYS A 21 8.59 -0.80 6.23
N GLY A 22 7.29 -0.87 5.91
CA GLY A 22 6.21 -0.60 6.86
C GLY A 22 6.24 -1.50 8.10
N PRO A 23 6.44 -2.82 7.96
CA PRO A 23 6.49 -3.72 9.11
C PRO A 23 7.67 -3.45 10.06
N GLN A 24 8.86 -3.18 9.52
CA GLN A 24 10.06 -2.89 10.32
C GLN A 24 9.90 -1.57 11.08
N LEU A 25 9.29 -0.57 10.44
CA LEU A 25 8.96 0.69 11.10
C LEU A 25 7.96 0.47 12.25
N ALA A 26 6.90 -0.31 12.01
CA ALA A 26 5.90 -0.61 13.04
C ALA A 26 6.52 -1.36 14.24
N ALA A 27 7.46 -2.27 13.99
CA ALA A 27 8.19 -2.97 15.04
C ALA A 27 9.04 -2.01 15.89
N MET A 28 9.78 -1.09 15.26
CA MET A 28 10.56 -0.08 15.96
C MET A 28 9.66 0.86 16.80
N LEU A 29 8.55 1.33 16.23
CA LEU A 29 7.57 2.17 16.95
C LEU A 29 6.93 1.42 18.13
N GLY A 30 6.62 0.13 17.96
CA GLY A 30 6.12 -0.72 19.04
C GLY A 30 7.13 -0.87 20.17
N CYS A 31 8.42 -1.01 19.84
CA CYS A 31 9.49 -1.06 20.82
C CYS A 31 9.64 0.25 21.59
N TRP A 32 9.60 1.40 20.89
CA TRP A 32 9.61 2.72 21.54
C TRP A 32 8.45 2.90 22.51
N ALA A 33 7.25 2.46 22.11
CA ALA A 33 6.07 2.54 22.96
C ALA A 33 6.20 1.66 24.22
N ALA A 34 6.83 0.49 24.11
CA ALA A 34 7.00 -0.44 25.24
C ALA A 34 8.12 -0.04 26.20
N HIS A 35 9.23 0.50 25.69
CA HIS A 35 10.47 0.68 26.48
C HIS A 35 10.92 2.14 26.66
N GLN A 36 10.22 3.11 26.07
CA GLN A 36 10.58 4.54 26.10
C GLN A 36 11.99 4.84 25.55
N ASP A 37 12.56 3.93 24.75
CA ASP A 37 13.87 4.06 24.11
C ASP A 37 13.75 4.82 22.78
N PHE A 38 13.42 6.11 22.85
CA PHE A 38 13.17 6.95 21.67
C PHE A 38 14.40 7.13 20.75
N ASN A 39 15.60 6.90 21.28
CA ASN A 39 16.85 7.04 20.52
C ASN A 39 17.34 5.70 19.94
N SER A 40 16.62 4.60 20.18
CA SER A 40 17.03 3.25 19.77
C SER A 40 18.45 2.89 20.20
N ALA A 41 18.89 3.38 21.35
CA ALA A 41 20.25 3.20 21.86
C ALA A 41 20.37 1.97 22.77
N GLY A 42 19.24 1.43 23.24
CA GLY A 42 19.16 0.28 24.11
C GLY A 42 18.42 -0.88 23.44
N LEU A 43 17.27 -1.23 24.03
CA LEU A 43 16.50 -2.41 23.65
C LEU A 43 15.91 -2.32 22.23
N CYS A 44 15.72 -1.11 21.70
CA CYS A 44 15.14 -0.91 20.37
C CYS A 44 16.17 -0.83 19.23
N LYS A 45 17.45 -1.06 19.53
CA LYS A 45 18.55 -0.98 18.55
C LYS A 45 18.37 -1.94 17.38
N GLU A 46 18.04 -3.20 17.64
CA GLU A 46 17.85 -4.21 16.59
C GLU A 46 16.67 -3.86 15.66
N ALA A 47 15.56 -3.38 16.23
CA ALA A 47 14.41 -2.92 15.46
C ALA A 47 14.75 -1.70 14.57
N ALA A 48 15.65 -0.82 15.02
CA ALA A 48 16.14 0.29 14.23
C ALA A 48 17.12 -0.16 13.11
N GLU A 49 18.01 -1.10 13.39
CA GLU A 49 18.95 -1.65 12.41
C GLU A 49 18.22 -2.39 11.27
N THR A 50 17.18 -3.15 11.59
CA THR A 50 16.36 -3.85 10.58
C THR A 50 15.60 -2.87 9.69
N LEU A 51 15.07 -1.78 10.24
CA LEU A 51 14.46 -0.70 9.46
C LEU A 51 15.50 -0.02 8.57
N PHE A 52 16.67 0.31 9.10
CA PHE A 52 17.75 0.94 8.34
C PHE A 52 18.21 0.06 7.17
N TYR A 53 18.39 -1.24 7.43
CA TYR A 53 18.73 -2.21 6.40
C TYR A 53 17.67 -2.26 5.30
N CYS A 54 16.38 -2.30 5.67
CA CYS A 54 15.29 -2.26 4.71
C CYS A 54 15.37 -1.00 3.84
N MET A 55 15.43 0.19 4.46
CA MET A 55 15.47 1.46 3.72
C MET A 55 16.68 1.58 2.79
N ARG A 56 17.83 1.05 3.20
CA ARG A 56 19.07 1.07 2.40
C ARG A 56 19.01 0.14 1.19
N THR A 57 18.32 -0.99 1.31
CA THR A 57 18.30 -2.05 0.30
C THR A 57 17.06 -2.01 -0.61
N THR A 58 15.97 -1.41 -0.15
CA THR A 58 14.72 -1.42 -0.91
C THR A 58 14.84 -0.63 -2.20
N PRO A 59 14.47 -1.23 -3.35
CA PRO A 59 14.45 -0.52 -4.62
C PRO A 59 13.32 0.52 -4.66
N LEU A 60 13.53 1.60 -5.42
CA LEU A 60 12.50 2.60 -5.62
C LEU A 60 11.27 2.01 -6.32
N PRO A 61 10.04 2.30 -5.84
CA PRO A 61 8.84 1.75 -6.44
C PRO A 61 8.65 2.29 -7.86
N LYS A 62 8.56 1.37 -8.83
CA LYS A 62 8.20 1.73 -10.21
C LYS A 62 6.70 2.03 -10.26
N LYS A 63 6.31 3.00 -11.09
CA LYS A 63 4.89 3.27 -11.38
C LYS A 63 4.29 2.03 -12.04
N LEU A 64 3.40 1.34 -11.33
CA LEU A 64 2.64 0.25 -11.94
C LEU A 64 1.69 0.81 -13.01
N PRO A 65 1.49 0.08 -14.12
CA PRO A 65 0.49 0.45 -15.12
C PRO A 65 -0.90 0.45 -14.49
N LYS A 66 -1.73 1.43 -14.90
CA LYS A 66 -3.12 1.52 -14.43
C LYS A 66 -3.96 0.41 -15.08
N PRO A 67 -4.87 -0.25 -14.35
CA PRO A 67 -5.73 -1.26 -14.93
C PRO A 67 -6.72 -0.63 -15.94
N ALA A 68 -6.87 -1.27 -17.11
CA ALA A 68 -7.79 -0.83 -18.17
C ALA A 68 -9.26 -1.28 -17.96
N ILE A 69 -9.65 -1.61 -16.73
CA ILE A 69 -10.96 -2.21 -16.43
C ILE A 69 -12.15 -1.37 -16.93
N ASN A 70 -12.09 -0.04 -16.79
CA ASN A 70 -13.17 0.85 -17.23
C ASN A 70 -13.32 0.90 -18.76
N TYR A 71 -12.25 0.62 -19.51
CA TYR A 71 -12.33 0.49 -20.97
C TYR A 71 -13.15 -0.76 -21.36
N HIS A 72 -12.88 -1.89 -20.72
CA HIS A 72 -13.61 -3.14 -21.00
C HIS A 72 -15.07 -3.07 -20.54
N LEU A 73 -15.33 -2.48 -19.36
CA LEU A 73 -16.70 -2.32 -18.85
C LEU A 73 -17.55 -1.39 -19.71
N ALA A 74 -16.98 -0.32 -20.26
CA ALA A 74 -17.68 0.56 -21.18
C ALA A 74 -18.07 -0.15 -22.49
N ARG A 75 -17.23 -1.08 -22.97
CA ARG A 75 -17.54 -1.91 -24.15
C ARG A 75 -18.63 -2.94 -23.85
N LEU A 76 -18.55 -3.57 -22.67
CA LEU A 76 -19.50 -4.57 -22.21
C LEU A 76 -20.88 -3.97 -21.95
N GLY A 77 -20.96 -2.75 -21.40
CA GLY A 77 -22.22 -2.06 -21.13
C GLY A 77 -23.13 -1.87 -22.35
N LYS A 78 -22.59 -1.91 -23.58
CA LYS A 78 -23.38 -1.89 -24.82
C LYS A 78 -24.15 -3.19 -25.09
N ASN A 79 -23.77 -4.29 -24.44
CA ASN A 79 -24.29 -5.63 -24.72
C ASN A 79 -25.16 -6.20 -23.58
N ILE A 80 -25.13 -5.61 -22.38
CA ILE A 80 -25.85 -6.15 -21.20
C ILE A 80 -26.89 -5.18 -20.63
N GLN A 81 -27.11 -4.02 -21.27
CA GLN A 81 -28.14 -3.05 -20.90
C GLN A 81 -29.17 -2.89 -22.00
#